data_AF-A0A239N4J3-F1
#
_entry.id   AF-A0A239N4J3-F1
#
_cell.length_a   1.000
_cell.length_b   1.000
_cell.length_c   1.000
_cell.angle_alpha   90.00
_cell.angle_beta   90.00
_cell.angle_gamma   90.00
#
_symmetry.space_group_name_H-M   'P 1'
#
loop_
_entity.id
_entity.type
_entity.pdbx_description
1 polymer ?
#
loop_
_entity_poly.entity_id
_entity_poly.type
_entity_poly.pdbx_seq_one_letter_code
_entity_poly.pdbx_strand_id
1 'polypeptide(L)'
;MRKSILAAAAVASVVAGGLWQPAFADTTPSAALDGFTGTWAVAPHSSGATFNRQTIRQIVRTSIGGSAARIRLSNAFGNQPLTIANVHLAKRTSGSSIDAASDRAVTFGGATQTTIPVGGSVVSDQVAFAVGALTDVAVSFYLPAATGNATAHDYGFQTNYVVAGNVAGNATLSSPQNRGNYFFLTNLDVQNANAAGAVVALGASITDGVSSPDNANRRWPNDLAVRLNQSGRTVGVLNQGIAGNGLVVPATGQTASVRFDRDVLAQAGVKWVIFSDNPLNDLSNSRGSVTGAQLISATTQLITRAHQAGVKFLCSTLTPFQGAGGWTQAGETGRQAYNAFVRGGSSGCDGVIDQDAATHDPARPTWFLPAYDSGDHLHPNEAGLQAIANAVNLTLFDATGTPPASTVVSYRARANGLVVSTSGTTLVANKSSVGGAAEQFDRVDLGGGRIALRARVNGKYVTAPNGGAGALMANGTAAEPFDEIRNSNGTVTLRAVVNNKYVCADNVGAAPLIANRTAIGPWEQFDQLS
;
A
#
# COMPACT_ATOMS: atom_id res chain seq x y z
N MET A 1 -27.54 -15.85 79.16
CA MET A 1 -26.33 -15.41 78.45
C MET A 1 -26.76 -14.59 77.25
N ARG A 2 -26.55 -13.26 77.30
CA ARG A 2 -26.89 -12.33 76.22
C ARG A 2 -25.78 -12.34 75.17
N LYS A 3 -26.09 -12.60 73.91
CA LYS A 3 -25.32 -12.10 72.77
C LYS A 3 -26.29 -11.58 71.71
N SER A 4 -26.03 -10.34 71.36
CA SER A 4 -26.87 -9.38 70.67
C SER A 4 -26.95 -9.68 69.16
N ILE A 5 -28.15 -9.60 68.59
CA ILE A 5 -28.37 -9.53 67.14
C ILE A 5 -28.56 -8.05 66.82
N LEU A 6 -27.60 -7.46 66.10
CA LEU A 6 -27.73 -6.14 65.48
C LEU A 6 -28.17 -6.34 64.03
N ALA A 7 -29.41 -5.95 63.75
CA ALA A 7 -29.93 -5.77 62.41
C ALA A 7 -29.37 -4.46 61.83
N ALA A 8 -28.67 -4.55 60.69
CA ALA A 8 -28.34 -3.40 59.87
C ALA A 8 -29.16 -3.49 58.59
N ALA A 9 -30.08 -2.54 58.41
CA ALA A 9 -30.85 -2.35 57.19
C ALA A 9 -29.90 -1.86 56.08
N ALA A 10 -29.80 -2.62 54.99
CA ALA A 10 -29.11 -2.20 53.79
C ALA A 10 -30.01 -1.22 53.02
N VAL A 11 -29.64 0.05 53.02
CA VAL A 11 -30.19 1.05 52.09
C VAL A 11 -29.52 0.84 50.74
N ALA A 12 -30.28 0.38 49.76
CA ALA A 12 -29.83 0.28 48.37
C ALA A 12 -29.78 1.68 47.74
N SER A 13 -28.60 2.25 47.64
CA SER A 13 -28.34 3.45 46.82
C SER A 13 -27.92 3.02 45.42
N VAL A 14 -28.84 3.09 44.46
CA VAL A 14 -28.54 2.99 43.04
C VAL A 14 -27.76 4.24 42.63
N VAL A 15 -26.42 4.14 42.62
CA VAL A 15 -25.57 5.13 41.97
C VAL A 15 -25.43 4.70 40.52
N ALA A 16 -26.27 5.27 39.65
CA ALA A 16 -26.05 5.27 38.21
C ALA A 16 -24.84 6.16 37.91
N GLY A 17 -23.64 5.63 38.14
CA GLY A 17 -22.38 6.24 37.74
C GLY A 17 -22.17 6.05 36.25
N GLY A 18 -22.88 6.82 35.43
CA GLY A 18 -22.52 7.00 34.03
C GLY A 18 -21.12 7.60 33.97
N LEU A 19 -20.13 6.78 33.63
CA LEU A 19 -18.79 7.24 33.27
C LEU A 19 -18.91 8.09 32.01
N TRP A 20 -19.14 9.39 32.19
CA TRP A 20 -18.83 10.40 31.20
C TRP A 20 -17.31 10.41 31.04
N GLN A 21 -16.79 9.59 30.14
CA GLN A 21 -15.50 9.88 29.55
C GLN A 21 -15.69 11.16 28.72
N PRO A 22 -14.90 12.22 28.92
CA PRO A 22 -14.87 13.28 27.94
C PRO A 22 -14.39 12.63 26.65
N ALA A 23 -15.27 12.54 25.66
CA ALA A 23 -14.85 12.39 24.29
C ALA A 23 -13.97 13.61 24.01
N PHE A 24 -12.65 13.43 24.04
CA PHE A 24 -11.78 14.36 23.34
C PHE A 24 -12.24 14.26 21.90
N ALA A 25 -12.98 15.27 21.47
CA ALA A 25 -13.12 15.56 20.08
C ALA A 25 -11.68 15.76 19.59
N ASP A 26 -11.11 14.71 19.01
CA ASP A 26 -10.12 14.89 17.98
C ASP A 26 -10.83 15.76 16.96
N THR A 27 -10.52 17.05 17.03
CA THR A 27 -10.76 17.97 15.94
C THR A 27 -9.84 17.48 14.85
N THR A 28 -10.21 16.40 14.16
CA THR A 28 -9.62 16.03 12.89
C THR A 28 -9.79 17.26 12.02
N PRO A 29 -8.73 18.01 11.72
CA PRO A 29 -8.82 18.97 10.65
C PRO A 29 -9.20 18.11 9.44
N SER A 30 -10.28 18.49 8.76
CA SER A 30 -10.53 18.02 7.40
C SER A 30 -9.19 18.10 6.67
N ALA A 31 -8.62 16.96 6.31
CA ALA A 31 -7.29 16.85 5.72
C ALA A 31 -7.34 17.37 4.28
N ALA A 32 -7.52 18.69 4.12
CA ALA A 32 -6.90 19.38 3.03
C ALA A 32 -5.41 19.03 3.11
N LEU A 33 -4.87 18.45 2.04
CA LEU A 33 -3.46 18.10 1.96
C LEU A 33 -2.66 19.34 2.36
N ASP A 34 -2.00 19.31 3.51
CA ASP A 34 -1.09 20.35 3.98
C ASP A 34 0.19 20.44 3.13
N GLY A 35 0.17 19.85 1.93
CA GLY A 35 1.25 19.74 0.98
C GLY A 35 2.26 18.63 1.28
N PHE A 36 2.15 17.93 2.42
CA PHE A 36 3.09 16.87 2.80
C PHE A 36 2.63 15.49 2.35
N THR A 37 3.61 14.70 1.90
CA THR A 37 3.46 13.28 1.60
C THR A 37 4.52 12.51 2.38
N GLY A 38 4.13 11.40 3.01
CA GLY A 38 5.08 10.54 3.70
C GLY A 38 6.12 9.98 2.73
N THR A 39 7.41 10.09 3.08
CA THR A 39 8.51 9.49 2.30
C THR A 39 9.16 8.30 2.99
N TRP A 40 9.01 8.21 4.31
CA TRP A 40 9.46 7.09 5.12
C TRP A 40 8.59 6.99 6.38
N ALA A 41 8.29 5.77 6.81
CA ALA A 41 7.66 5.50 8.08
C ALA A 41 8.05 4.11 8.59
N VAL A 42 7.84 3.90 9.88
CA VAL A 42 7.89 2.59 10.55
C VAL A 42 6.75 2.47 11.56
N ALA A 43 6.25 1.24 11.76
CA ALA A 43 5.19 0.97 12.71
C ALA A 43 5.77 0.82 14.14
N PRO A 44 5.35 1.65 15.11
CA PRO A 44 5.83 1.53 16.47
C PRO A 44 5.10 0.43 17.26
N HIS A 45 5.81 -0.14 18.23
CA HIS A 45 5.30 -0.99 19.29
C HIS A 45 6.10 -0.77 20.59
N SER A 46 5.73 -1.45 21.68
CA SER A 46 6.40 -1.28 22.97
C SER A 46 7.73 -2.04 23.01
N SER A 47 8.77 -1.41 23.56
CA SER A 47 10.05 -2.07 23.85
C SER A 47 10.48 -1.89 25.31
N GLY A 48 11.48 -2.67 25.74
CA GLY A 48 12.13 -2.49 27.04
C GLY A 48 13.32 -1.52 27.03
N ALA A 49 13.65 -0.91 25.89
CA ALA A 49 14.78 0.01 25.81
C ALA A 49 14.50 1.29 26.59
N THR A 50 15.54 1.82 27.25
CA THR A 50 15.47 3.09 27.98
C THR A 50 16.70 3.93 27.66
N PHE A 51 16.55 5.25 27.72
CA PHE A 51 17.62 6.20 27.44
C PHE A 51 17.66 7.30 28.49
N ASN A 52 18.84 7.88 28.69
CA ASN A 52 19.03 9.00 29.60
C ASN A 52 20.30 9.78 29.22
N ARG A 53 20.17 11.09 28.94
CA ARG A 53 21.30 11.99 28.59
C ARG A 53 22.10 11.47 27.39
N GLN A 54 21.39 11.08 26.34
CA GLN A 54 21.96 10.50 25.13
C GLN A 54 21.38 11.15 23.87
N THR A 55 22.19 11.23 22.82
CA THR A 55 21.74 11.52 21.46
C THR A 55 21.46 10.22 20.74
N ILE A 56 20.31 10.17 20.07
CA ILE A 56 19.97 9.13 19.09
C ILE A 56 20.07 9.76 17.70
N ARG A 57 20.75 9.09 16.76
CA ARG A 57 20.79 9.42 15.33
C ARG A 57 20.28 8.23 14.53
N GLN A 58 19.16 8.42 13.86
CA GLN A 58 18.49 7.38 13.06
C GLN A 58 18.59 7.72 11.58
N ILE A 59 19.00 6.73 10.79
CA ILE A 59 19.11 6.85 9.34
C ILE A 59 17.81 6.37 8.72
N VAL A 60 17.20 7.19 7.88
CA VAL A 60 15.99 6.86 7.15
C VAL A 60 16.24 7.00 5.65
N ARG A 61 15.65 6.10 4.87
CA ARG A 61 15.75 6.10 3.41
C ARG A 61 14.50 6.73 2.81
N THR A 62 14.62 7.87 2.15
CA THR A 62 13.48 8.49 1.46
C THR A 62 13.00 7.62 0.30
N SER A 63 11.69 7.51 0.10
CA SER A 63 11.09 6.93 -1.11
C SER A 63 10.93 7.99 -2.21
N ILE A 64 10.45 9.18 -1.84
CA ILE A 64 10.36 10.38 -2.69
C ILE A 64 11.13 11.56 -2.10
N GLY A 65 11.55 12.50 -2.95
CA GLY A 65 12.19 13.74 -2.53
C GLY A 65 11.19 14.86 -2.26
N GLY A 66 11.69 16.01 -1.81
CA GLY A 66 10.90 17.23 -1.62
C GLY A 66 11.74 18.45 -1.26
N SER A 67 11.12 19.62 -1.24
CA SER A 67 11.76 20.91 -0.95
C SER A 67 11.82 21.24 0.55
N ALA A 68 10.91 20.65 1.33
CA ALA A 68 10.84 20.79 2.77
C ALA A 68 10.49 19.44 3.42
N ALA A 69 10.79 19.31 4.71
CA ALA A 69 10.55 18.10 5.47
C ALA A 69 9.95 18.41 6.85
N ARG A 70 9.29 17.41 7.43
CA ARG A 70 8.89 17.37 8.84
C ARG A 70 8.96 15.95 9.35
N ILE A 71 9.08 15.79 10.66
CA ILE A 71 9.12 14.46 11.30
C ILE A 71 7.95 14.28 12.26
N ARG A 72 7.62 13.01 12.52
CA ARG A 72 6.74 12.62 13.63
C ARG A 72 7.54 11.86 14.68
N LEU A 73 7.42 12.32 15.91
CA LEU A 73 7.95 11.65 17.10
C LEU A 73 6.78 11.15 17.94
N SER A 74 6.91 9.95 18.52
CA SER A 74 5.83 9.25 19.21
C SER A 74 6.29 8.70 20.56
N ASN A 75 5.42 8.88 21.56
CA ASN A 75 5.48 8.25 22.87
C ASN A 75 4.25 7.34 23.09
N ALA A 76 3.71 6.76 22.02
CA ALA A 76 2.48 5.96 22.02
C ALA A 76 2.53 4.78 23.01
N PHE A 77 3.71 4.21 23.24
CA PHE A 77 3.94 3.05 24.10
C PHE A 77 4.86 3.35 25.28
N GLY A 78 5.12 4.62 25.58
CA GLY A 78 5.90 5.00 26.75
C GLY A 78 5.11 4.84 28.05
N ASN A 79 5.83 4.89 29.17
CA ASN A 79 5.25 4.82 30.51
C ASN A 79 5.43 6.11 31.34
N GLN A 80 6.03 7.15 30.74
CA GLN A 80 6.12 8.50 31.31
C GLN A 80 6.26 9.56 30.21
N PRO A 81 6.08 10.87 30.51
CA PRO A 81 6.29 11.93 29.53
C PRO A 81 7.71 11.92 28.94
N LEU A 82 7.81 12.05 27.63
CA LEU A 82 9.06 11.99 26.88
C LEU A 82 9.51 13.40 26.50
N THR A 83 10.63 13.86 27.06
CA THR A 83 11.25 15.13 26.64
C THR A 83 12.29 14.88 25.55
N ILE A 84 12.20 15.63 24.45
CA ILE A 84 13.14 15.58 23.33
C ILE A 84 13.62 16.99 23.04
N ALA A 85 14.94 17.17 22.88
CA ALA A 85 15.58 18.45 22.62
C ALA A 85 16.63 18.32 21.50
N ASN A 86 17.08 19.47 20.97
CA ASN A 86 18.16 19.55 19.98
C ASN A 86 17.96 18.59 18.80
N VAL A 87 16.88 18.80 18.05
CA VAL A 87 16.48 17.92 16.96
C VAL A 87 17.02 18.44 15.62
N HIS A 88 17.57 17.55 14.79
CA HIS A 88 18.22 17.91 13.53
C HIS A 88 17.85 16.95 12.39
N LEU A 89 17.79 17.49 11.18
CA LEU A 89 17.79 16.76 9.91
C LEU A 89 19.06 17.09 9.13
N ALA A 90 19.72 16.07 8.58
CA ALA A 90 20.86 16.26 7.69
C ALA A 90 20.95 15.12 6.65
N LYS A 91 21.57 15.37 5.51
CA LYS A 91 21.92 14.33 4.53
C LYS A 91 23.04 13.47 5.10
N ARG A 92 22.86 12.15 5.09
CA ARG A 92 23.91 11.22 5.52
C ARG A 92 25.00 11.13 4.44
N THR A 93 26.26 11.06 4.84
CA THR A 93 27.38 10.76 3.94
C THR A 93 27.79 9.30 4.03
N SER A 94 28.14 8.82 5.23
CA SER A 94 28.48 7.42 5.51
C SER A 94 28.40 7.16 7.00
N GLY A 95 28.19 5.90 7.42
CA GLY A 95 28.12 5.56 8.85
C GLY A 95 27.16 6.48 9.63
N SER A 96 27.67 7.09 10.71
CA SER A 96 26.98 8.11 11.51
C SER A 96 27.23 9.55 11.02
N SER A 97 28.06 9.73 10.00
CA SER A 97 28.47 11.03 9.48
C SER A 97 27.40 11.65 8.58
N ILE A 98 27.32 12.98 8.66
CA ILE A 98 26.39 13.82 7.89
C ILE A 98 27.16 14.88 7.10
N ASP A 99 26.54 15.41 6.06
CA ASP A 99 26.97 16.66 5.43
C ASP A 99 26.56 17.84 6.32
N ALA A 100 27.54 18.47 6.97
CA ALA A 100 27.32 19.58 7.90
C ALA A 100 26.62 20.78 7.23
N ALA A 101 26.81 21.01 5.92
CA ALA A 101 26.14 22.11 5.22
C ALA A 101 24.63 21.86 5.04
N SER A 102 24.22 20.60 5.09
CA SER A 102 22.83 20.17 4.99
C SER A 102 22.09 20.16 6.35
N ASP A 103 22.80 20.30 7.47
CA ASP A 103 22.20 20.24 8.81
C ASP A 103 21.17 21.36 9.00
N ARG A 104 19.99 20.99 9.50
CA ARG A 104 18.92 21.92 9.84
C ARG A 104 18.36 21.54 11.21
N ALA A 105 18.28 22.53 12.09
CA ALA A 105 17.52 22.40 13.33
C ALA A 105 16.03 22.22 13.04
N VAL A 106 15.37 21.40 13.85
CA VAL A 106 13.95 21.09 13.80
C VAL A 106 13.30 21.65 15.07
N THR A 107 12.17 22.34 14.91
CA THR A 107 11.43 22.97 16.01
C THR A 107 10.01 22.42 16.14
N PHE A 108 9.36 22.74 17.26
CA PHE A 108 7.98 22.39 17.57
C PHE A 108 7.27 23.65 18.10
N GLY A 109 6.42 24.26 17.29
CA GLY A 109 5.84 25.57 17.60
C GLY A 109 6.92 26.65 17.83
N GLY A 110 8.04 26.57 17.11
CA GLY A 110 9.20 27.44 17.26
C GLY A 110 10.17 27.06 18.39
N ALA A 111 9.83 26.11 19.26
CA ALA A 111 10.71 25.66 20.34
C ALA A 111 11.68 24.56 19.87
N THR A 112 12.91 24.57 20.40
CA THR A 112 13.94 23.55 20.12
C THR A 112 13.84 22.32 21.03
N GLN A 113 12.82 22.29 21.89
CA GLN A 113 12.50 21.20 22.81
C GLN A 113 10.98 21.00 22.86
N THR A 114 10.56 19.75 23.01
CA THR A 114 9.16 19.38 23.20
C THR A 114 9.02 18.25 24.23
N THR A 115 7.86 18.17 24.87
CA THR A 115 7.50 17.08 25.78
C THR A 115 6.24 16.39 25.26
N ILE A 116 6.36 15.09 24.98
CA ILE A 116 5.28 14.27 24.44
C ILE A 116 4.65 13.48 25.61
N PRO A 117 3.33 13.63 25.88
CA PRO A 117 2.68 12.86 26.93
C PRO A 117 2.67 11.36 26.63
N VAL A 118 2.43 10.52 27.64
CA VAL A 118 2.21 9.08 27.45
C VAL A 118 1.06 8.86 26.48
N GLY A 119 1.25 7.96 25.50
CA GLY A 119 0.24 7.70 24.46
C GLY A 119 0.24 8.75 23.34
N GLY A 120 0.99 9.84 23.48
CA GLY A 120 0.98 10.97 22.55
C GLY A 120 1.93 10.83 21.36
N SER A 121 1.77 11.74 20.39
CA SER A 121 2.75 11.99 19.33
C SER A 121 2.80 13.49 19.02
N VAL A 122 3.86 13.93 18.34
CA VAL A 122 4.03 15.30 17.88
C VAL A 122 4.61 15.31 16.47
N VAL A 123 4.16 16.26 15.65
CA VAL A 123 4.73 16.56 14.34
C VAL A 123 5.54 17.85 14.47
N SER A 124 6.74 17.89 13.88
CA SER A 124 7.58 19.09 13.91
C SER A 124 7.02 20.21 13.04
N ASP A 125 7.54 21.41 13.23
CA ASP A 125 7.40 22.48 12.26
C ASP A 125 8.03 22.07 10.92
N GLN A 126 7.63 22.73 9.84
CA GLN A 126 8.23 22.56 8.52
C GLN A 126 9.69 23.07 8.52
N VAL A 127 10.60 22.26 7.97
CA VAL A 127 12.01 22.61 7.78
C VAL A 127 12.32 22.71 6.29
N ALA A 128 12.87 23.85 5.85
CA ALA A 128 13.39 24.00 4.50
C ALA A 128 14.63 23.10 4.31
N PHE A 129 14.39 21.92 3.72
CA PHE A 129 15.36 20.84 3.61
C PHE A 129 15.14 20.11 2.28
N ALA A 130 15.89 20.52 1.25
CA ALA A 130 15.83 19.90 -0.06
C ALA A 130 16.51 18.52 -0.04
N VAL A 131 15.73 17.47 -0.25
CA VAL A 131 16.18 16.07 -0.24
C VAL A 131 15.74 15.32 -1.49
N GLY A 132 16.61 14.44 -1.97
CA GLY A 132 16.33 13.61 -3.15
C GLY A 132 15.37 12.47 -2.84
N ALA A 133 14.74 11.94 -3.89
CA ALA A 133 14.17 10.62 -3.81
C ALA A 133 15.31 9.62 -3.63
N LEU A 134 15.02 8.55 -2.90
CA LEU A 134 15.96 7.47 -2.74
C LEU A 134 17.31 7.89 -2.13
N THR A 135 17.28 8.68 -1.05
CA THR A 135 18.50 9.13 -0.35
C THR A 135 18.40 8.92 1.17
N ASP A 136 19.55 8.83 1.82
CA ASP A 136 19.63 8.68 3.27
C ASP A 136 19.57 10.05 3.97
N VAL A 137 18.68 10.15 4.95
CA VAL A 137 18.58 11.29 5.88
C VAL A 137 18.91 10.81 7.28
N ALA A 138 19.77 11.54 7.97
CA ALA A 138 20.02 11.38 9.39
C ALA A 138 19.05 12.28 10.17
N VAL A 139 18.23 11.68 11.03
CA VAL A 139 17.41 12.37 12.02
C VAL A 139 18.07 12.20 13.38
N SER A 140 18.47 13.30 14.01
CA SER A 140 19.17 13.26 15.30
C SER A 140 18.40 14.01 16.36
N PHE A 141 18.36 13.51 17.58
CA PHE A 141 17.77 14.23 18.71
C PHE A 141 18.40 13.83 20.04
N TYR A 142 18.38 14.75 21.00
CA TYR A 142 18.88 14.56 22.35
C TYR A 142 17.75 14.26 23.33
N LEU A 143 18.00 13.29 24.21
CA LEU A 143 17.10 12.86 25.28
C LEU A 143 17.68 13.34 26.62
N PRO A 144 17.28 14.52 27.13
CA PRO A 144 17.92 15.16 28.29
C PRO A 144 17.64 14.48 29.63
N ALA A 145 16.60 13.66 29.70
CA ALA A 145 16.13 12.98 30.90
C ALA A 145 15.83 11.50 30.61
N ALA A 146 15.58 10.74 31.67
CA ALA A 146 15.18 9.35 31.56
C ALA A 146 13.89 9.22 30.76
N THR A 147 13.87 8.37 29.72
CA THR A 147 12.70 8.19 28.86
C THR A 147 11.66 7.23 29.42
N GLY A 148 12.06 6.35 30.34
CA GLY A 148 11.28 5.14 30.63
C GLY A 148 11.28 4.23 29.40
N ASN A 149 10.26 3.40 29.26
CA ASN A 149 10.16 2.45 28.16
C ASN A 149 10.02 3.19 26.83
N ALA A 150 10.86 2.84 25.85
CA ALA A 150 10.82 3.47 24.55
C ALA A 150 9.68 2.92 23.68
N THR A 151 8.98 3.85 23.03
CA THR A 151 8.25 3.54 21.80
C THR A 151 9.28 3.19 20.73
N ALA A 152 9.20 2.00 20.15
CA ALA A 152 10.24 1.51 19.26
C ALA A 152 9.69 0.72 18.07
N HIS A 153 10.56 0.44 17.13
CA HIS A 153 10.36 -0.52 16.05
C HIS A 153 11.63 -1.38 15.96
N ASP A 154 11.47 -2.71 16.01
CA ASP A 154 12.60 -3.59 16.32
C ASP A 154 13.48 -3.93 15.12
N TYR A 155 12.88 -4.03 13.92
CA TYR A 155 13.57 -4.51 12.73
C TYR A 155 13.72 -3.42 11.68
N GLY A 156 14.65 -2.51 11.93
CA GLY A 156 14.95 -1.45 10.98
C GLY A 156 15.86 -1.86 9.82
N PHE A 157 16.47 -3.06 9.82
CA PHE A 157 17.63 -3.50 8.96
C PHE A 157 18.50 -2.34 8.46
N GLN A 158 18.78 -1.43 9.39
CA GLN A 158 19.42 -0.15 9.17
C GLN A 158 20.15 0.20 10.46
N THR A 159 21.43 0.48 10.35
CA THR A 159 22.24 0.85 11.50
C THR A 159 21.92 2.28 11.92
N ASN A 160 21.44 2.40 13.15
CA ASN A 160 21.20 3.63 13.89
C ASN A 160 22.20 3.75 15.05
N TYR A 161 22.33 4.95 15.60
CA TYR A 161 23.43 5.30 16.51
C TYR A 161 22.92 5.91 17.80
N VAL A 162 23.50 5.48 18.92
CA VAL A 162 23.25 6.05 20.25
C VAL A 162 24.59 6.45 20.87
N VAL A 163 24.69 7.68 21.36
CA VAL A 163 25.92 8.21 21.97
C VAL A 163 25.57 9.07 23.18
N ALA A 164 26.45 9.10 24.18
CA ALA A 164 26.25 9.92 25.37
C ALA A 164 26.37 11.42 25.05
N GLY A 165 25.62 12.23 25.81
CA GLY A 165 25.67 13.69 25.72
C GLY A 165 24.81 14.28 24.61
N ASN A 166 24.73 15.62 24.61
CA ASN A 166 23.99 16.39 23.61
C ASN A 166 24.89 16.71 22.42
N VAL A 167 24.89 15.83 21.42
CA VAL A 167 25.75 15.93 20.23
C VAL A 167 24.95 15.75 18.94
N ALA A 168 23.65 16.05 18.96
CA ALA A 168 22.73 15.81 17.85
C ALA A 168 23.13 16.52 16.54
N GLY A 169 23.70 17.73 16.64
CA GLY A 169 24.21 18.50 15.49
C GLY A 169 25.66 18.18 15.07
N ASN A 170 26.36 17.24 15.73
CA ASN A 170 27.74 16.94 15.37
C ASN A 170 27.81 16.27 14.00
N ALA A 171 28.73 16.72 13.13
CA ALA A 171 28.90 16.16 11.79
C ALA A 171 29.22 14.65 11.80
N THR A 172 29.93 14.18 12.82
CA THR A 172 30.20 12.75 13.08
C THR A 172 30.05 12.47 14.56
N LEU A 173 29.53 11.30 14.91
CA LEU A 173 29.44 10.86 16.31
C LEU A 173 30.69 10.08 16.69
N SER A 174 31.30 10.44 17.82
CA SER A 174 32.48 9.73 18.35
C SER A 174 32.05 8.45 19.07
N SER A 175 32.53 7.30 18.60
CA SER A 175 32.29 5.97 19.19
C SER A 175 30.82 5.68 19.55
N PRO A 176 29.85 5.89 18.64
CA PRO A 176 28.46 5.60 18.92
C PRO A 176 28.24 4.08 19.07
N GLN A 177 27.25 3.71 19.87
CA GLN A 177 26.74 2.35 19.88
C GLN A 177 25.80 2.14 18.69
N ASN A 178 25.97 1.04 17.97
CA ASN A 178 25.08 0.65 16.89
C ASN A 178 23.78 0.05 17.45
N ARG A 179 22.67 0.32 16.77
CA ARG A 179 21.34 -0.25 17.01
C ARG A 179 20.67 -0.57 15.68
N GLY A 180 19.91 -1.66 15.61
CA GLY A 180 19.07 -2.00 14.46
C GLY A 180 17.64 -1.46 14.54
N ASN A 181 17.27 -0.93 15.71
CA ASN A 181 15.92 -0.46 16.01
C ASN A 181 15.74 1.02 15.65
N TYR A 182 14.49 1.43 15.44
CA TYR A 182 14.09 2.83 15.51
C TYR A 182 13.44 3.12 16.87
N PHE A 183 13.73 4.27 17.48
CA PHE A 183 13.15 4.71 18.75
C PHE A 183 12.49 6.07 18.58
N PHE A 184 11.24 6.19 19.00
CA PHE A 184 10.41 7.41 19.00
C PHE A 184 10.12 8.05 17.64
N LEU A 185 11.02 7.99 16.66
CA LEU A 185 10.80 8.45 15.29
C LEU A 185 9.91 7.47 14.51
N THR A 186 8.76 7.94 14.02
CA THR A 186 7.82 7.10 13.26
C THR A 186 7.64 7.54 11.81
N ASN A 187 7.93 8.81 11.48
CA ASN A 187 7.75 9.34 10.13
C ASN A 187 8.79 10.39 9.75
N LEU A 188 9.09 10.42 8.45
CA LEU A 188 9.62 11.56 7.73
C LEU A 188 8.67 11.85 6.57
N ASP A 189 8.10 13.05 6.55
CA ASP A 189 7.25 13.54 5.47
C ASP A 189 7.98 14.64 4.70
N VAL A 190 7.68 14.77 3.41
CA VAL A 190 8.25 15.80 2.54
C VAL A 190 7.18 16.61 1.83
N GLN A 191 7.45 17.88 1.61
CA GLN A 191 6.63 18.73 0.75
C GLN A 191 7.07 18.55 -0.70
N ASN A 192 6.19 18.01 -1.53
CA ASN A 192 6.44 17.77 -2.94
C ASN A 192 5.16 17.97 -3.75
N ALA A 193 5.10 19.06 -4.52
CA ALA A 193 3.92 19.43 -5.31
C ALA A 193 3.58 18.42 -6.41
N ASN A 194 4.54 17.59 -6.82
CA ASN A 194 4.34 16.56 -7.85
C ASN A 194 3.95 15.20 -7.25
N ALA A 195 3.88 15.08 -5.91
CA ALA A 195 3.49 13.83 -5.27
C ALA A 195 2.02 13.50 -5.55
N ALA A 196 1.76 12.30 -6.07
CA ALA A 196 0.41 11.79 -6.29
C ALA A 196 -0.24 11.28 -4.99
N GLY A 197 0.57 11.06 -3.94
CA GLY A 197 0.17 10.55 -2.64
C GLY A 197 1.19 9.55 -2.09
N ALA A 198 0.80 8.85 -1.03
CA ALA A 198 1.57 7.78 -0.42
C ALA A 198 0.81 6.45 -0.47
N VAL A 199 1.55 5.36 -0.68
CA VAL A 199 1.12 3.98 -0.43
C VAL A 199 1.73 3.47 0.87
N VAL A 200 0.88 2.91 1.71
CA VAL A 200 1.30 2.23 2.94
C VAL A 200 1.38 0.73 2.70
N ALA A 201 2.52 0.11 2.94
CA ALA A 201 2.66 -1.34 3.02
C ALA A 201 2.37 -1.80 4.47
N LEU A 202 1.14 -2.23 4.73
CA LEU A 202 0.72 -2.76 6.03
C LEU A 202 0.95 -4.28 6.04
N GLY A 203 1.86 -4.74 6.89
CA GLY A 203 2.22 -6.16 6.93
C GLY A 203 2.87 -6.62 8.23
N ALA A 204 3.48 -7.80 8.18
CA ALA A 204 4.25 -8.40 9.25
C ALA A 204 5.73 -8.53 8.85
N SER A 205 6.39 -9.65 9.12
CA SER A 205 7.83 -9.83 8.96
C SER A 205 8.33 -9.79 7.52
N ILE A 206 7.54 -10.25 6.55
CA ILE A 206 7.91 -10.18 5.13
C ILE A 206 7.90 -8.72 4.67
N THR A 207 6.90 -7.95 5.13
CA THR A 207 6.81 -6.51 4.87
C THR A 207 7.85 -5.69 5.64
N ASP A 208 8.10 -6.05 6.89
CA ASP A 208 9.16 -5.45 7.70
C ASP A 208 10.54 -5.63 7.04
N GLY A 209 10.70 -6.80 6.39
CA GLY A 209 11.83 -7.11 5.52
C GLY A 209 12.82 -8.09 6.11
N VAL A 210 12.35 -9.02 6.95
CA VAL A 210 13.16 -10.14 7.46
C VAL A 210 13.85 -10.84 6.29
N SER A 211 15.14 -11.18 6.50
CA SER A 211 16.05 -11.76 5.50
C SER A 211 16.53 -10.79 4.40
N SER A 212 16.23 -9.50 4.51
CA SER A 212 16.90 -8.44 3.73
C SER A 212 18.31 -8.15 4.28
N PRO A 213 19.31 -7.86 3.44
CA PRO A 213 20.63 -7.45 3.92
C PRO A 213 20.60 -6.10 4.66
N ASP A 214 21.28 -6.03 5.81
CA ASP A 214 21.40 -4.81 6.60
C ASP A 214 21.98 -3.64 5.79
N ASN A 215 21.40 -2.45 5.95
CA ASN A 215 21.81 -1.20 5.32
C ASN A 215 21.71 -1.19 3.77
N ALA A 216 21.26 -2.26 3.13
CA ALA A 216 21.16 -2.33 1.67
C ALA A 216 19.87 -1.69 1.13
N ASN A 217 18.85 -1.50 1.99
CA ASN A 217 17.52 -1.01 1.60
C ASN A 217 16.88 -1.85 0.49
N ARG A 218 16.97 -3.19 0.60
CA ARG A 218 16.41 -4.17 -0.35
C ARG A 218 15.24 -4.96 0.25
N ARG A 219 14.38 -4.25 0.96
CA ARG A 219 13.09 -4.77 1.40
C ARG A 219 12.10 -4.52 0.29
N TRP A 220 11.08 -5.36 0.14
CA TRP A 220 10.16 -5.20 -0.98
C TRP A 220 9.48 -3.81 -1.04
N PRO A 221 9.17 -3.10 0.08
CA PRO A 221 8.67 -1.72 0.00
C PRO A 221 9.74 -0.73 -0.50
N ASN A 222 11.02 -0.95 -0.18
CA ASN A 222 12.10 -0.14 -0.74
C ASN A 222 12.28 -0.40 -2.24
N ASP A 223 12.24 -1.65 -2.67
CA ASP A 223 12.32 -2.00 -4.10
C ASP A 223 11.10 -1.49 -4.87
N LEU A 224 9.91 -1.47 -4.26
CA LEU A 224 8.73 -0.81 -4.83
C LEU A 224 8.97 0.70 -5.00
N ALA A 225 9.57 1.38 -4.01
CA ALA A 225 9.92 2.80 -4.14
C ALA A 225 10.90 3.05 -5.29
N VAL A 226 11.88 2.16 -5.49
CA VAL A 226 12.80 2.20 -6.63
C VAL A 226 12.04 2.07 -7.95
N ARG A 227 11.16 1.06 -8.08
CA ARG A 227 10.35 0.82 -9.30
C ARG A 227 9.44 2.02 -9.62
N LEU A 228 8.78 2.59 -8.61
CA LEU A 228 7.93 3.76 -8.77
C LEU A 228 8.72 4.96 -9.28
N ASN A 229 9.86 5.26 -8.64
CA ASN A 229 10.74 6.36 -9.04
C ASN A 229 11.27 6.19 -10.48
N GLN A 230 11.73 4.99 -10.83
CA GLN A 230 12.20 4.66 -12.18
C GLN A 230 11.10 4.77 -13.24
N SER A 231 9.84 4.55 -12.85
CA SER A 231 8.68 4.73 -13.75
C SER A 231 8.25 6.19 -13.93
N GLY A 232 8.91 7.15 -13.25
CA GLY A 232 8.54 8.56 -13.23
C GLY A 232 7.37 8.90 -12.29
N ARG A 233 6.88 7.92 -11.51
CA ARG A 233 5.82 8.15 -10.52
C ARG A 233 6.40 8.72 -9.24
N THR A 234 5.75 9.76 -8.72
CA THR A 234 6.08 10.35 -7.43
C THR A 234 5.06 9.90 -6.39
N VAL A 235 5.25 8.69 -5.88
CA VAL A 235 4.39 8.08 -4.86
C VAL A 235 5.27 7.69 -3.67
N GLY A 236 4.97 8.26 -2.51
CA GLY A 236 5.66 7.91 -1.27
C GLY A 236 5.36 6.46 -0.89
N VAL A 237 6.35 5.71 -0.42
CA VAL A 237 6.17 4.32 0.05
C VAL A 237 6.52 4.24 1.53
N LEU A 238 5.56 3.80 2.33
CA LEU A 238 5.65 3.75 3.78
C LEU A 238 5.62 2.31 4.26
N ASN A 239 6.70 1.84 4.89
CA ASN A 239 6.77 0.48 5.44
C ASN A 239 6.14 0.46 6.84
N GLN A 240 5.00 -0.19 6.99
CA GLN A 240 4.31 -0.39 8.26
C GLN A 240 4.27 -1.87 8.65
N GLY A 241 5.32 -2.61 8.27
CA GLY A 241 5.59 -3.97 8.74
C GLY A 241 5.91 -4.00 10.23
N ILE A 242 5.54 -5.09 10.90
CA ILE A 242 6.02 -5.45 12.24
C ILE A 242 6.26 -6.95 12.26
N ALA A 243 7.50 -7.39 12.41
CA ALA A 243 7.83 -8.81 12.45
C ALA A 243 7.05 -9.56 13.54
N GLY A 244 6.36 -10.63 13.12
CA GLY A 244 5.51 -11.44 13.99
C GLY A 244 4.12 -10.87 14.29
N ASN A 245 3.74 -9.71 13.75
CA ASN A 245 2.43 -9.10 13.99
C ASN A 245 1.29 -9.84 13.29
N GLY A 246 0.19 -10.09 14.01
CA GLY A 246 -1.03 -10.71 13.49
C GLY A 246 -2.11 -9.69 13.08
N LEU A 247 -3.08 -10.14 12.31
CA LEU A 247 -4.28 -9.38 11.94
C LEU A 247 -5.30 -9.36 13.08
N VAL A 248 -5.57 -10.50 13.72
CA VAL A 248 -6.61 -10.63 14.76
C VAL A 248 -6.09 -11.14 16.09
N VAL A 249 -5.01 -11.94 16.09
CA VAL A 249 -4.37 -12.45 17.30
C VAL A 249 -3.19 -11.55 17.70
N PRO A 250 -3.20 -10.95 18.90
CA PRO A 250 -2.08 -10.16 19.40
C PRO A 250 -0.77 -10.94 19.46
N ALA A 251 0.32 -10.24 19.20
CA ALA A 251 1.64 -10.81 19.01
C ALA A 251 2.71 -9.77 19.37
N THR A 252 3.69 -9.57 18.50
CA THR A 252 4.53 -8.37 18.52
C THR A 252 3.65 -7.16 18.22
N GLY A 253 3.50 -6.28 19.21
CA GLY A 253 2.68 -5.08 19.12
C GLY A 253 1.17 -5.33 19.00
N GLN A 254 0.43 -4.23 18.81
CA GLN A 254 -1.00 -4.25 18.55
C GLN A 254 -1.29 -4.87 17.19
N THR A 255 -2.39 -5.61 17.05
CA THR A 255 -2.76 -6.26 15.77
C THR A 255 -2.97 -5.25 14.64
N ALA A 256 -2.83 -5.69 13.40
CA ALA A 256 -3.11 -4.86 12.22
C ALA A 256 -4.50 -4.21 12.28
N SER A 257 -5.50 -4.94 12.81
CA SER A 257 -6.86 -4.43 13.01
C SER A 257 -6.93 -3.22 13.96
N VAL A 258 -6.16 -3.26 15.04
CA VAL A 258 -6.12 -2.20 16.06
C VAL A 258 -5.31 -1.01 15.57
N ARG A 259 -4.17 -1.23 14.91
CA ARG A 259 -3.26 -0.16 14.49
C ARG A 259 -3.59 0.47 13.14
N PHE A 260 -4.61 -0.01 12.43
CA PHE A 260 -4.93 0.42 11.06
C PHE A 260 -5.05 1.94 10.91
N ASP A 261 -5.80 2.61 11.79
CA ASP A 261 -6.00 4.06 11.67
C ASP A 261 -4.69 4.82 11.89
N ARG A 262 -3.90 4.42 12.89
CA ARG A 262 -2.61 5.05 13.21
C ARG A 262 -1.58 4.83 12.08
N ASP A 263 -1.44 3.60 11.63
CA ASP A 263 -0.36 3.21 10.73
C ASP A 263 -0.70 3.41 9.26
N VAL A 264 -1.99 3.49 8.91
CA VAL A 264 -2.45 3.70 7.53
C VAL A 264 -3.14 5.05 7.37
N LEU A 265 -4.28 5.26 8.02
CA LEU A 265 -5.16 6.39 7.70
C LEU A 265 -4.60 7.74 8.15
N ALA A 266 -3.80 7.76 9.22
CA ALA A 266 -3.15 8.96 9.74
C ALA A 266 -1.86 9.35 8.99
N GLN A 267 -1.47 8.62 7.95
CA GLN A 267 -0.24 8.88 7.20
C GLN A 267 -0.40 10.04 6.21
N ALA A 268 0.60 10.92 6.15
CA ALA A 268 0.54 12.11 5.31
C ALA A 268 0.43 11.75 3.82
N GLY A 269 -0.61 12.29 3.16
CA GLY A 269 -0.87 12.07 1.74
C GLY A 269 -1.29 10.64 1.38
N VAL A 270 -1.70 9.80 2.33
CA VAL A 270 -2.11 8.42 2.03
C VAL A 270 -3.26 8.37 1.02
N LYS A 271 -3.12 7.51 0.03
CA LYS A 271 -4.11 7.24 -1.02
C LYS A 271 -4.30 5.74 -1.25
N TRP A 272 -3.29 4.94 -0.90
CA TRP A 272 -3.32 3.49 -1.06
C TRP A 272 -2.79 2.78 0.19
N VAL A 273 -3.31 1.59 0.44
CA VAL A 273 -2.71 0.61 1.34
C VAL A 273 -2.53 -0.71 0.60
N ILE A 274 -1.36 -1.32 0.73
CA ILE A 274 -1.11 -2.72 0.39
C ILE A 274 -1.21 -3.50 1.70
N PHE A 275 -2.21 -4.35 1.84
CA PHE A 275 -2.35 -5.23 2.99
C PHE A 275 -1.76 -6.62 2.68
N SER A 276 -0.75 -7.01 3.44
CA SER A 276 0.14 -8.12 3.09
C SER A 276 0.04 -9.30 4.06
N ASP A 277 1.07 -9.52 4.87
CA ASP A 277 1.41 -10.81 5.47
C ASP A 277 1.00 -10.97 6.94
N ASN A 278 0.29 -9.98 7.52
CA ASN A 278 -0.28 -10.14 8.87
C ASN A 278 -1.14 -11.41 9.03
N PRO A 279 -2.07 -11.73 8.10
CA PRO A 279 -2.92 -12.91 8.24
C PRO A 279 -2.15 -14.23 8.24
N LEU A 280 -0.94 -14.27 7.64
CA LEU A 280 -0.12 -15.48 7.61
C LEU A 280 0.36 -15.88 9.00
N ASN A 281 0.67 -14.90 9.88
CA ASN A 281 1.06 -15.18 11.25
C ASN A 281 -0.07 -15.82 12.06
N ASP A 282 -1.31 -15.36 11.89
CA ASP A 282 -2.47 -15.90 12.59
C ASP A 282 -2.76 -17.37 12.24
N LEU A 283 -2.29 -17.85 11.07
CA LEU A 283 -2.45 -19.25 10.62
C LEU A 283 -1.37 -20.20 11.16
N SER A 284 -0.37 -19.67 11.86
CA SER A 284 0.69 -20.47 12.50
C SER A 284 0.15 -21.25 13.70
N ASN A 285 0.69 -22.45 13.94
CA ASN A 285 0.30 -23.30 15.09
C ASN A 285 0.43 -22.61 16.46
N SER A 286 1.29 -21.59 16.57
CA SER A 286 1.50 -20.82 17.80
C SER A 286 0.38 -19.81 18.09
N ARG A 287 -0.57 -19.62 17.17
CA ARG A 287 -1.66 -18.63 17.27
C ARG A 287 -3.04 -19.23 17.47
N GLY A 288 -3.12 -20.55 17.69
CA GLY A 288 -4.37 -21.27 17.86
C GLY A 288 -5.11 -21.49 16.54
N SER A 289 -6.40 -21.78 16.61
CA SER A 289 -7.21 -22.23 15.47
C SER A 289 -7.89 -21.07 14.73
N VAL A 290 -7.13 -20.10 14.23
CA VAL A 290 -7.68 -19.05 13.37
C VAL A 290 -8.00 -19.64 11.99
N THR A 291 -9.20 -19.39 11.50
CA THR A 291 -9.69 -19.89 10.22
C THR A 291 -9.56 -18.84 9.11
N GLY A 292 -9.48 -19.28 7.86
CA GLY A 292 -9.51 -18.38 6.70
C GLY A 292 -10.74 -17.46 6.70
N ALA A 293 -11.90 -17.94 7.16
CA ALA A 293 -13.13 -17.13 7.26
C ALA A 293 -12.98 -15.95 8.24
N GLN A 294 -12.29 -16.13 9.37
CA GLN A 294 -12.03 -15.04 10.32
C GLN A 294 -11.09 -14.00 9.73
N LEU A 295 -10.05 -14.43 9.00
CA LEU A 295 -9.12 -13.54 8.31
C LEU A 295 -9.79 -12.75 7.20
N ILE A 296 -10.67 -13.40 6.42
CA ILE A 296 -11.49 -12.76 5.39
C ILE A 296 -12.39 -11.70 6.03
N SER A 297 -13.11 -12.04 7.10
CA SER A 297 -14.00 -11.11 7.79
C SER A 297 -13.25 -9.86 8.30
N ALA A 298 -12.11 -10.06 8.95
CA ALA A 298 -11.29 -8.95 9.45
C ALA A 298 -10.69 -8.11 8.30
N THR A 299 -10.28 -8.74 7.19
CA THR A 299 -9.80 -8.01 6.01
C THR A 299 -10.90 -7.18 5.37
N THR A 300 -12.13 -7.71 5.24
CA THR A 300 -13.29 -6.96 4.73
C THR A 300 -13.62 -5.74 5.59
N GLN A 301 -13.42 -5.82 6.91
CA GLN A 301 -13.57 -4.65 7.79
C GLN A 301 -12.49 -3.59 7.51
N LEU A 302 -11.24 -3.99 7.25
CA LEU A 302 -10.18 -3.06 6.88
C LEU A 302 -10.42 -2.40 5.51
N ILE A 303 -10.88 -3.16 4.53
CA ILE A 303 -11.32 -2.65 3.22
C ILE A 303 -12.39 -1.57 3.43
N THR A 304 -13.43 -1.87 4.23
CA THR A 304 -14.52 -0.93 4.51
C THR A 304 -14.02 0.36 5.16
N ARG A 305 -13.11 0.26 6.15
CA ARG A 305 -12.50 1.43 6.81
C ARG A 305 -11.66 2.28 5.85
N ALA A 306 -10.89 1.64 4.98
CA ALA A 306 -10.09 2.34 3.97
C ALA A 306 -11.00 3.11 2.99
N HIS A 307 -12.04 2.46 2.47
CA HIS A 307 -12.99 3.08 1.55
C HIS A 307 -13.74 4.25 2.20
N GLN A 308 -14.14 4.14 3.47
CA GLN A 308 -14.74 5.24 4.23
C GLN A 308 -13.80 6.44 4.37
N ALA A 309 -12.49 6.20 4.42
CA ALA A 309 -11.47 7.24 4.45
C ALA A 309 -10.99 7.68 3.05
N GLY A 310 -11.59 7.16 1.96
CA GLY A 310 -11.17 7.46 0.59
C GLY A 310 -9.80 6.89 0.20
N VAL A 311 -9.32 5.87 0.92
CA VAL A 311 -8.06 5.16 0.66
C VAL A 311 -8.35 3.88 -0.10
N LYS A 312 -7.63 3.65 -1.20
CA LYS A 312 -7.72 2.40 -1.97
C LYS A 312 -7.05 1.25 -1.23
N PHE A 313 -7.72 0.12 -1.17
CA PHE A 313 -7.24 -1.08 -0.49
C PHE A 313 -6.77 -2.12 -1.51
N LEU A 314 -5.45 -2.28 -1.62
CA LEU A 314 -4.79 -3.27 -2.45
C LEU A 314 -4.53 -4.52 -1.60
N CYS A 315 -5.14 -5.64 -1.97
CA CYS A 315 -4.99 -6.89 -1.25
C CYS A 315 -3.80 -7.68 -1.78
N SER A 316 -3.04 -8.30 -0.88
CA SER A 316 -2.06 -9.30 -1.25
C SER A 316 -2.55 -10.71 -0.95
N THR A 317 -2.24 -11.65 -1.82
CA THR A 317 -2.25 -13.07 -1.41
C THR A 317 -1.13 -13.33 -0.40
N LEU A 318 -1.30 -14.31 0.46
CA LEU A 318 -0.28 -14.79 1.39
C LEU A 318 0.69 -15.73 0.68
N THR A 319 1.99 -15.51 0.87
CA THR A 319 3.07 -16.36 0.33
C THR A 319 2.96 -17.81 0.82
N PRO A 320 3.53 -18.79 0.10
CA PRO A 320 3.67 -20.15 0.63
C PRO A 320 4.47 -20.16 1.94
N PHE A 321 4.28 -21.18 2.76
CA PHE A 321 5.03 -21.35 4.01
C PHE A 321 5.18 -22.82 4.46
N GLN A 322 4.92 -23.78 3.56
CA GLN A 322 5.12 -25.18 3.89
C GLN A 322 6.61 -25.46 4.15
N GLY A 323 6.88 -26.14 5.27
CA GLY A 323 8.24 -26.37 5.77
C GLY A 323 8.61 -25.47 6.96
N ALA A 324 7.92 -24.33 7.14
CA ALA A 324 8.14 -23.47 8.28
C ALA A 324 7.73 -24.17 9.59
N GLY A 325 8.43 -23.89 10.69
CA GLY A 325 8.14 -24.55 11.99
C GLY A 325 6.72 -24.33 12.53
N GLY A 326 6.05 -23.26 12.10
CA GLY A 326 4.67 -22.94 12.44
C GLY A 326 3.60 -23.57 11.52
N TRP A 327 4.02 -24.26 10.46
CA TRP A 327 3.12 -24.76 9.42
C TRP A 327 2.24 -25.91 9.91
N THR A 328 0.98 -25.90 9.47
CA THR A 328 0.04 -27.01 9.66
C THR A 328 -0.85 -27.15 8.43
N GLN A 329 -1.43 -28.33 8.22
CA GLN A 329 -2.42 -28.54 7.16
C GLN A 329 -3.64 -27.61 7.32
N ALA A 330 -4.06 -27.32 8.56
CA ALA A 330 -5.16 -26.40 8.84
C ALA A 330 -4.81 -24.96 8.45
N GLY A 331 -3.58 -24.52 8.78
CA GLY A 331 -3.05 -23.22 8.38
C GLY A 331 -2.97 -23.08 6.86
N GLU A 332 -2.51 -24.11 6.14
CA GLU A 332 -2.48 -24.11 4.68
C GLU A 332 -3.89 -24.04 4.06
N THR A 333 -4.85 -24.78 4.60
CA THR A 333 -6.26 -24.67 4.19
C THR A 333 -6.79 -23.25 4.40
N GLY A 334 -6.46 -22.62 5.54
CA GLY A 334 -6.81 -21.23 5.82
C GLY A 334 -6.17 -20.24 4.84
N ARG A 335 -4.89 -20.47 4.51
CA ARG A 335 -4.13 -19.66 3.55
C ARG A 335 -4.74 -19.74 2.15
N GLN A 336 -5.07 -20.94 1.68
CA GLN A 336 -5.70 -21.14 0.38
C GLN A 336 -7.08 -20.49 0.31
N ALA A 337 -7.89 -20.60 1.37
CA ALA A 337 -9.18 -19.93 1.45
C ALA A 337 -9.04 -18.39 1.39
N TYR A 338 -8.06 -17.83 2.11
CA TYR A 338 -7.76 -16.41 2.05
C TYR A 338 -7.29 -15.95 0.66
N ASN A 339 -6.36 -16.68 0.04
CA ASN A 339 -5.85 -16.36 -1.28
C ASN A 339 -6.94 -16.45 -2.36
N ALA A 340 -7.84 -17.44 -2.26
CA ALA A 340 -9.00 -17.55 -3.14
C ALA A 340 -9.94 -16.36 -2.98
N PHE A 341 -10.20 -15.91 -1.74
CA PHE A 341 -10.96 -14.69 -1.49
C PHE A 341 -10.30 -13.47 -2.13
N VAL A 342 -8.99 -13.24 -1.90
CA VAL A 342 -8.27 -12.08 -2.44
C VAL A 342 -8.33 -12.03 -3.97
N ARG A 343 -8.18 -13.18 -4.64
CA ARG A 343 -8.26 -13.28 -6.11
C ARG A 343 -9.69 -13.14 -6.66
N GLY A 344 -10.70 -13.29 -5.81
CA GLY A 344 -12.11 -13.25 -6.21
C GLY A 344 -12.56 -11.83 -6.60
N GLY A 345 -13.35 -11.73 -7.67
CA GLY A 345 -13.88 -10.44 -8.15
C GLY A 345 -14.87 -9.74 -7.20
N SER A 346 -15.31 -10.42 -6.13
CA SER A 346 -16.19 -9.89 -5.09
C SER A 346 -15.47 -9.61 -3.76
N SER A 347 -14.14 -9.60 -3.75
CA SER A 347 -13.33 -9.40 -2.54
C SER A 347 -13.47 -8.01 -1.93
N GLY A 348 -13.87 -7.02 -2.74
CA GLY A 348 -13.87 -5.61 -2.36
C GLY A 348 -12.48 -4.95 -2.47
N CYS A 349 -11.45 -5.66 -2.92
CA CYS A 349 -10.13 -5.11 -3.15
C CYS A 349 -10.12 -4.20 -4.40
N ASP A 350 -9.44 -3.05 -4.32
CA ASP A 350 -9.24 -2.13 -5.47
C ASP A 350 -8.15 -2.62 -6.43
N GLY A 351 -7.35 -3.58 -5.99
CA GLY A 351 -6.31 -4.24 -6.77
C GLY A 351 -5.74 -5.43 -6.00
N VAL A 352 -5.11 -6.34 -6.73
CA VAL A 352 -4.51 -7.56 -6.17
C VAL A 352 -3.02 -7.58 -6.48
N ILE A 353 -2.22 -7.92 -5.47
CA ILE A 353 -0.79 -8.21 -5.58
C ILE A 353 -0.61 -9.70 -5.26
N ASP A 354 -0.36 -10.51 -6.28
CA ASP A 354 -0.29 -11.96 -6.12
C ASP A 354 1.11 -12.40 -5.66
N GLN A 355 1.45 -12.12 -4.40
CA GLN A 355 2.73 -12.52 -3.80
C GLN A 355 2.91 -14.04 -3.75
N ASP A 356 1.83 -14.82 -3.68
CA ASP A 356 1.86 -16.27 -3.73
C ASP A 356 2.39 -16.72 -5.09
N ALA A 357 1.78 -16.25 -6.20
CA ALA A 357 2.24 -16.52 -7.55
C ALA A 357 3.66 -15.99 -7.83
N ALA A 358 4.03 -14.87 -7.20
CA ALA A 358 5.36 -14.29 -7.36
C ALA A 358 6.48 -15.12 -6.70
N THR A 359 6.15 -15.96 -5.71
CA THR A 359 7.16 -16.56 -4.83
C THR A 359 7.09 -18.09 -4.72
N HIS A 360 6.00 -18.74 -5.11
CA HIS A 360 5.87 -20.19 -4.99
C HIS A 360 6.70 -20.97 -6.00
N ASP A 361 7.08 -22.19 -5.62
CA ASP A 361 7.61 -23.19 -6.55
C ASP A 361 6.47 -23.66 -7.47
N PRO A 362 6.53 -23.46 -8.80
CA PRO A 362 5.48 -23.88 -9.72
C PRO A 362 5.19 -25.39 -9.68
N ALA A 363 6.17 -26.21 -9.29
CA ALA A 363 5.99 -27.65 -9.12
C ALA A 363 5.41 -28.02 -7.74
N ARG A 364 5.51 -27.12 -6.76
CA ARG A 364 5.07 -27.32 -5.37
C ARG A 364 4.49 -26.02 -4.79
N PRO A 365 3.27 -25.60 -5.20
CA PRO A 365 2.76 -24.24 -4.93
C PRO A 365 2.56 -23.84 -3.46
N THR A 366 2.68 -24.79 -2.53
CA THR A 366 2.65 -24.56 -1.08
C THR A 366 4.04 -24.28 -0.48
N TRP A 367 5.10 -24.42 -1.28
CA TRP A 367 6.50 -24.16 -0.94
C TRP A 367 6.99 -22.91 -1.65
N PHE A 368 7.92 -22.19 -1.01
CA PHE A 368 8.69 -21.17 -1.71
C PHE A 368 9.50 -21.80 -2.84
N LEU A 369 9.63 -21.08 -3.94
CA LEU A 369 10.64 -21.40 -4.95
C LEU A 369 12.01 -21.41 -4.26
N PRO A 370 12.84 -22.45 -4.39
CA PRO A 370 14.10 -22.54 -3.66
C PRO A 370 15.04 -21.33 -3.86
N ALA A 371 14.98 -20.69 -5.03
CA ALA A 371 15.74 -19.48 -5.33
C ALA A 371 15.30 -18.25 -4.52
N TYR A 372 14.07 -18.26 -3.99
CA TYR A 372 13.45 -17.16 -3.23
C TYR A 372 13.34 -17.46 -1.74
N ASP A 373 13.58 -18.69 -1.31
CA ASP A 373 13.54 -19.10 0.09
C ASP A 373 14.81 -18.62 0.83
N SER A 374 14.65 -18.06 2.03
CA SER A 374 15.80 -17.75 2.90
C SER A 374 16.36 -18.98 3.62
N GLY A 375 15.67 -20.11 3.52
CA GLY A 375 16.03 -21.39 4.14
C GLY A 375 15.20 -21.71 5.38
N ASP A 376 14.38 -20.77 5.86
CA ASP A 376 13.45 -20.99 6.97
C ASP A 376 12.03 -21.37 6.50
N HIS A 377 11.81 -21.39 5.18
CA HIS A 377 10.56 -21.73 4.52
C HIS A 377 9.40 -20.78 4.87
N LEU A 378 9.67 -19.58 5.39
CA LEU A 378 8.68 -18.56 5.74
C LEU A 378 9.01 -17.20 5.15
N HIS A 379 10.27 -16.78 5.26
CA HIS A 379 10.70 -15.47 4.78
C HIS A 379 11.38 -15.60 3.42
N PRO A 380 10.99 -14.74 2.46
CA PRO A 380 11.73 -14.65 1.21
C PRO A 380 13.12 -14.07 1.46
N ASN A 381 14.13 -14.58 0.76
CA ASN A 381 15.42 -13.94 0.66
C ASN A 381 15.33 -12.65 -0.20
N GLU A 382 16.47 -11.99 -0.42
CA GLU A 382 16.54 -10.77 -1.25
C GLU A 382 15.89 -10.93 -2.64
N ALA A 383 16.12 -12.05 -3.33
CA ALA A 383 15.52 -12.29 -4.64
C ALA A 383 13.99 -12.49 -4.56
N GLY A 384 13.51 -13.13 -3.50
CA GLY A 384 12.07 -13.26 -3.23
C GLY A 384 11.40 -11.92 -2.87
N LEU A 385 12.07 -11.07 -2.09
CA LEU A 385 11.60 -9.71 -1.79
C LEU A 385 11.50 -8.86 -3.06
N GLN A 386 12.50 -8.97 -3.95
CA GLN A 386 12.46 -8.31 -5.26
C GLN A 386 11.34 -8.86 -6.15
N ALA A 387 11.05 -10.17 -6.10
CA ALA A 387 9.93 -10.78 -6.83
C ALA A 387 8.57 -10.25 -6.33
N ILE A 388 8.39 -10.11 -5.02
CA ILE A 388 7.21 -9.46 -4.42
C ILE A 388 7.08 -8.03 -4.92
N ALA A 389 8.16 -7.26 -4.87
CA ALA A 389 8.14 -5.89 -5.39
C ALA A 389 7.74 -5.87 -6.87
N ASN A 390 8.24 -6.80 -7.69
CA ASN A 390 7.93 -6.89 -9.13
C ASN A 390 6.47 -7.25 -9.43
N ALA A 391 5.80 -8.00 -8.56
CA ALA A 391 4.39 -8.36 -8.71
C ALA A 391 3.44 -7.16 -8.56
N VAL A 392 3.89 -6.04 -7.99
CA VAL A 392 3.06 -4.84 -7.88
C VAL A 392 2.91 -4.19 -9.26
N ASN A 393 1.68 -4.16 -9.79
CA ASN A 393 1.35 -3.39 -10.98
C ASN A 393 1.34 -1.88 -10.65
N LEU A 394 2.27 -1.13 -11.24
CA LEU A 394 2.44 0.29 -10.91
C LEU A 394 1.28 1.18 -11.39
N THR A 395 0.45 0.73 -12.34
CA THR A 395 -0.72 1.50 -12.79
C THR A 395 -1.80 1.65 -11.71
N LEU A 396 -1.72 0.84 -10.64
CA LEU A 396 -2.59 0.97 -9.46
C LEU A 396 -2.41 2.32 -8.75
N PHE A 397 -1.26 2.97 -8.92
CA PHE A 397 -0.89 4.23 -8.28
C PHE A 397 -0.97 5.45 -9.20
N ASP A 398 -1.57 5.30 -10.37
CA ASP A 398 -1.82 6.45 -11.23
C ASP A 398 -2.81 7.39 -10.53
N ALA A 399 -2.54 8.70 -10.62
CA ALA A 399 -3.27 9.72 -9.90
C ALA A 399 -4.78 9.53 -10.10
N THR A 400 -5.47 9.19 -9.02
CA THR A 400 -6.92 9.06 -9.00
C THR A 400 -7.54 10.45 -9.00
N GLY A 401 -7.61 11.05 -10.19
CA GLY A 401 -8.21 12.34 -10.45
C GLY A 401 -8.79 12.46 -11.87
N THR A 402 -8.73 11.40 -12.66
CA THR A 402 -9.43 11.26 -13.94
C THR A 402 -9.54 9.75 -14.18
N PRO A 403 -10.71 9.20 -14.60
CA PRO A 403 -10.72 7.90 -15.25
C PRO A 403 -9.58 7.88 -16.28
N PRO A 404 -8.83 6.78 -16.45
CA PRO A 404 -7.73 6.73 -17.42
C PRO A 404 -8.25 7.33 -18.72
N ALA A 405 -7.58 8.38 -19.21
CA ALA A 405 -8.10 9.27 -20.24
C ALA A 405 -8.87 8.46 -21.28
N SER A 406 -10.20 8.58 -21.26
CA SER A 406 -11.01 8.00 -22.31
C SER A 406 -10.60 8.73 -23.57
N THR A 407 -9.71 8.13 -24.35
CA THR A 407 -9.45 8.63 -25.68
C THR A 407 -10.72 8.31 -26.44
N VAL A 408 -11.37 9.36 -26.92
CA VAL A 408 -12.51 9.19 -27.81
C VAL A 408 -11.94 8.59 -29.08
N VAL A 409 -12.43 7.42 -29.44
CA VAL A 409 -11.99 6.70 -30.64
C VAL A 409 -13.20 6.37 -31.50
N SER A 410 -12.95 6.33 -32.80
CA SER A 410 -13.83 5.69 -33.78
C SER A 410 -13.04 4.64 -34.54
N TYR A 411 -13.71 3.64 -35.08
CA TYR A 411 -13.07 2.56 -35.84
C TYR A 411 -13.63 2.55 -37.26
N ARG A 412 -12.76 2.52 -38.27
CA ARG A 412 -13.15 2.29 -39.66
C ARG A 412 -12.78 0.86 -40.04
N ALA A 413 -13.75 0.03 -40.41
CA ALA A 413 -13.48 -1.34 -40.80
C ALA A 413 -12.78 -1.38 -42.16
N ARG A 414 -11.66 -2.10 -42.26
CA ARG A 414 -10.96 -2.31 -43.55
C ARG A 414 -11.77 -3.15 -44.52
N ALA A 415 -12.75 -3.92 -44.02
CA ALA A 415 -13.64 -4.74 -44.83
C ALA A 415 -14.45 -3.94 -45.85
N ASN A 416 -14.92 -2.74 -45.51
CA ASN A 416 -15.76 -1.90 -46.39
C ASN A 416 -15.44 -0.40 -46.36
N GLY A 417 -14.45 0.02 -45.58
CA GLY A 417 -14.08 1.43 -45.44
C GLY A 417 -15.09 2.28 -44.67
N LEU A 418 -16.09 1.67 -44.02
CA LEU A 418 -17.11 2.37 -43.23
C LEU A 418 -16.74 2.42 -41.75
N VAL A 419 -17.21 3.47 -41.08
CA VAL A 419 -17.07 3.71 -39.65
C VAL A 419 -18.06 2.84 -38.88
N VAL A 420 -17.58 2.21 -37.82
CA VAL A 420 -18.36 1.43 -36.86
C VAL A 420 -19.25 2.36 -36.06
N SER A 421 -20.56 2.08 -36.08
CA SER A 421 -21.55 2.78 -35.28
C SER A 421 -22.34 1.81 -34.40
N THR A 422 -22.91 2.35 -33.33
CA THR A 422 -23.90 1.67 -32.51
C THR A 422 -25.28 1.85 -33.15
N SER A 423 -25.74 0.85 -33.89
CA SER A 423 -27.07 0.82 -34.51
C SER A 423 -28.07 0.15 -33.54
N GLY A 424 -28.87 0.97 -32.84
CA GLY A 424 -29.65 0.50 -31.69
C GLY A 424 -28.72 0.19 -30.53
N THR A 425 -28.48 -1.08 -30.24
CA THR A 425 -27.42 -1.53 -29.31
C THR A 425 -26.30 -2.27 -30.01
N THR A 426 -26.45 -2.62 -31.29
CA THR A 426 -25.52 -3.51 -32.00
C THR A 426 -24.44 -2.71 -32.74
N LEU A 427 -23.20 -3.17 -32.72
CA LEU A 427 -22.11 -2.53 -33.46
C LEU A 427 -22.07 -3.00 -34.92
N VAL A 428 -22.09 -2.04 -35.87
CA VAL A 428 -22.08 -2.31 -37.32
C VAL A 428 -21.19 -1.28 -38.04
N ALA A 429 -20.38 -1.72 -39.02
CA ALA A 429 -19.58 -0.82 -39.87
C ALA A 429 -20.41 -0.27 -41.04
N ASN A 430 -21.22 0.77 -40.80
CA ASN A 430 -22.26 1.23 -41.74
C ASN A 430 -22.29 2.75 -41.99
N LYS A 431 -21.33 3.53 -41.47
CA LYS A 431 -21.31 5.01 -41.64
C LYS A 431 -20.15 5.46 -42.52
N SER A 432 -20.37 6.47 -43.37
CA SER A 432 -19.32 7.03 -44.23
C SER A 432 -18.28 7.87 -43.46
N SER A 433 -18.69 8.49 -42.34
CA SER A 433 -17.88 9.38 -41.51
C SER A 433 -18.30 9.31 -40.04
N VAL A 434 -17.46 9.84 -39.14
CA VAL A 434 -17.79 10.06 -37.73
C VAL A 434 -18.74 11.28 -37.66
N GLY A 435 -20.04 11.04 -37.48
CA GLY A 435 -21.07 12.09 -37.50
C GLY A 435 -21.52 12.54 -36.12
N GLY A 436 -21.36 11.70 -35.10
CA GLY A 436 -21.70 12.03 -33.72
C GLY A 436 -21.46 10.87 -32.75
N ALA A 437 -22.18 10.88 -31.64
CA ALA A 437 -21.96 9.97 -30.52
C ALA A 437 -22.20 8.48 -30.85
N ALA A 438 -22.94 8.16 -31.92
CA ALA A 438 -23.18 6.79 -32.35
C ALA A 438 -21.93 6.12 -32.94
N GLU A 439 -21.01 6.89 -33.51
CA GLU A 439 -19.76 6.42 -34.11
C GLU A 439 -18.55 6.50 -33.15
N GLN A 440 -18.77 6.96 -31.91
CA GLN A 440 -17.71 7.29 -30.98
C GLN A 440 -17.77 6.44 -29.71
N PHE A 441 -16.59 6.01 -29.26
CA PHE A 441 -16.42 5.17 -28.09
C PHE A 441 -15.38 5.81 -27.17
N ASP A 442 -15.65 5.80 -25.87
CA ASP A 442 -14.63 6.04 -24.88
C ASP A 442 -13.77 4.77 -24.78
N ARG A 443 -12.51 4.85 -25.22
CA ARG A 443 -11.52 3.78 -25.02
C ARG A 443 -11.00 3.86 -23.59
N VAL A 444 -11.46 2.94 -22.75
CA VAL A 444 -11.06 2.84 -21.34
C VAL A 444 -9.89 1.86 -21.25
N ASP A 445 -8.72 2.36 -20.84
CA ASP A 445 -7.56 1.50 -20.58
C ASP A 445 -7.81 0.65 -19.31
N LEU A 446 -7.69 -0.68 -19.45
CA LEU A 446 -7.84 -1.63 -18.36
C LEU A 446 -6.48 -2.17 -17.85
N GLY A 447 -5.37 -1.68 -18.41
CA GLY A 447 -4.02 -2.14 -18.12
C GLY A 447 -3.65 -3.44 -18.85
N GLY A 448 -2.35 -3.74 -18.92
CA GLY A 448 -1.85 -4.99 -19.52
C GLY A 448 -2.14 -5.13 -21.03
N GLY A 449 -2.33 -4.02 -21.75
CA GLY A 449 -2.69 -4.02 -23.18
C GLY A 449 -4.18 -4.26 -23.47
N ARG A 450 -5.01 -4.30 -22.42
CA ARG A 450 -6.46 -4.50 -22.54
C ARG A 450 -7.21 -3.19 -22.46
N ILE A 451 -8.35 -3.15 -23.14
CA ILE A 451 -9.27 -2.02 -23.13
C ILE A 451 -10.72 -2.48 -22.92
N ALA A 452 -11.56 -1.55 -22.51
CA ALA A 452 -12.99 -1.62 -22.74
C ALA A 452 -13.43 -0.45 -23.63
N LEU A 453 -14.52 -0.65 -24.36
CA LEU A 453 -15.15 0.40 -25.16
C LEU A 453 -16.49 0.75 -24.52
N ARG A 454 -16.71 2.03 -24.23
CA ARG A 454 -18.03 2.54 -23.80
C ARG A 454 -18.61 3.41 -24.91
N ALA A 455 -19.74 3.00 -25.47
CA ALA A 455 -20.39 3.74 -26.55
C ALA A 455 -20.94 5.07 -26.02
N ARG A 456 -20.62 6.18 -26.71
CA ARG A 456 -21.03 7.52 -26.23
C ARG A 456 -22.51 7.79 -26.43
N VAL A 457 -23.16 7.13 -27.39
CA VAL A 457 -24.60 7.32 -27.67
C VAL A 457 -25.51 6.89 -26.52
N ASN A 458 -25.11 5.94 -25.70
CA ASN A 458 -25.93 5.41 -24.61
C ASN A 458 -25.20 5.18 -23.27
N GLY A 459 -23.89 5.46 -23.22
CA GLY A 459 -23.06 5.32 -22.01
C GLY A 459 -22.83 3.89 -21.56
N LYS A 460 -23.13 2.88 -22.39
CA LYS A 460 -22.97 1.46 -22.06
C LYS A 460 -21.69 0.88 -22.62
N TYR A 461 -21.13 -0.11 -21.93
CA TYR A 461 -19.97 -0.86 -22.40
C TYR A 461 -20.36 -1.80 -23.54
N VAL A 462 -19.46 -1.92 -24.51
CA VAL A 462 -19.52 -2.92 -25.57
C VAL A 462 -19.22 -4.28 -24.96
N THR A 463 -20.10 -5.24 -25.21
CA THR A 463 -20.00 -6.62 -24.74
C THR A 463 -19.91 -7.58 -25.92
N ALA A 464 -19.30 -8.76 -25.70
CA ALA A 464 -19.31 -9.88 -26.62
C ALA A 464 -20.25 -10.98 -26.05
N PRO A 465 -21.57 -10.86 -26.30
CA PRO A 465 -22.58 -11.70 -25.65
C PRO A 465 -22.47 -13.17 -26.05
N ASN A 466 -23.13 -14.04 -25.28
CA ASN A 466 -23.17 -15.49 -25.50
C ASN A 466 -21.77 -16.12 -25.59
N GLY A 467 -20.85 -15.73 -24.70
CA GLY A 467 -19.46 -16.18 -24.75
C GLY A 467 -18.76 -15.74 -26.04
N GLY A 468 -19.07 -14.54 -26.55
CA GLY A 468 -18.56 -13.97 -27.79
C GLY A 468 -19.07 -14.61 -29.10
N ALA A 469 -20.07 -15.49 -29.03
CA ALA A 469 -20.72 -16.04 -30.23
C ALA A 469 -21.76 -15.10 -30.85
N GLY A 470 -22.24 -14.10 -30.10
CA GLY A 470 -23.20 -13.11 -30.58
C GLY A 470 -22.56 -11.85 -31.14
N ALA A 471 -23.38 -11.02 -31.81
CA ALA A 471 -23.00 -9.69 -32.24
C ALA A 471 -22.57 -8.81 -31.05
N LEU A 472 -21.52 -8.02 -31.25
CA LEU A 472 -21.08 -7.06 -30.23
C LEU A 472 -22.18 -6.04 -29.96
N MET A 473 -22.46 -5.79 -28.68
CA MET A 473 -23.53 -4.91 -28.25
C MET A 473 -23.07 -3.88 -27.21
N ALA A 474 -23.42 -2.62 -27.39
CA ALA A 474 -23.29 -1.57 -26.37
C ALA A 474 -24.47 -1.63 -25.37
N ASN A 475 -24.47 -2.63 -24.49
CA ASN A 475 -25.52 -2.85 -23.49
C ASN A 475 -24.98 -3.12 -22.07
N GLY A 476 -23.67 -3.25 -21.91
CA GLY A 476 -23.04 -3.63 -20.65
C GLY A 476 -23.07 -2.51 -19.61
N THR A 477 -23.34 -2.86 -18.36
CA THR A 477 -23.19 -1.96 -17.19
C THR A 477 -21.79 -2.03 -16.58
N ALA A 478 -21.00 -3.05 -16.93
CA ALA A 478 -19.61 -3.22 -16.51
C ALA A 478 -18.69 -3.33 -17.73
N ALA A 479 -17.42 -2.98 -17.56
CA ALA A 479 -16.40 -3.05 -18.60
C ALA A 479 -16.12 -4.50 -18.99
N GLU A 480 -16.28 -4.83 -20.27
CA GLU A 480 -15.85 -6.12 -20.84
C GLU A 480 -14.49 -5.94 -21.54
N PRO A 481 -13.47 -6.74 -21.17
CA PRO A 481 -12.12 -6.54 -21.68
C PRO A 481 -11.93 -7.11 -23.10
N PHE A 482 -11.22 -6.33 -23.92
CA PHE A 482 -10.68 -6.70 -25.22
C PHE A 482 -9.17 -6.51 -25.19
N ASP A 483 -8.39 -7.42 -25.77
CA ASP A 483 -7.00 -7.13 -26.09
C ASP A 483 -6.99 -6.26 -27.36
N GLU A 484 -6.33 -5.10 -27.31
CA GLU A 484 -6.15 -4.25 -28.49
C GLU A 484 -4.74 -4.45 -29.05
N ILE A 485 -4.68 -4.94 -30.28
CA ILE A 485 -3.43 -5.28 -30.96
C ILE A 485 -3.20 -4.23 -32.04
N ARG A 486 -2.08 -3.52 -31.95
CA ARG A 486 -1.62 -2.61 -32.99
C ARG A 486 -0.81 -3.40 -34.02
N ASN A 487 -1.32 -3.49 -35.24
CA ASN A 487 -0.70 -4.23 -36.33
C ASN A 487 0.45 -3.44 -36.97
N SER A 488 1.40 -4.13 -37.60
CA SER A 488 2.57 -3.51 -38.26
C SER A 488 2.20 -2.57 -39.41
N ASN A 489 1.01 -2.73 -40.00
CA ASN A 489 0.49 -1.88 -41.07
C ASN A 489 -0.28 -0.64 -40.56
N GLY A 490 -0.25 -0.36 -39.25
CA GLY A 490 -0.89 0.80 -38.63
C GLY A 490 -2.37 0.63 -38.28
N THR A 491 -2.99 -0.50 -38.64
CA THR A 491 -4.36 -0.84 -38.20
C THR A 491 -4.37 -1.34 -36.75
N VAL A 492 -5.56 -1.43 -36.17
CA VAL A 492 -5.83 -2.07 -34.89
C VAL A 492 -6.76 -3.27 -35.06
N THR A 493 -6.58 -4.28 -34.20
CA THR A 493 -7.43 -5.45 -34.10
C THR A 493 -7.88 -5.63 -32.65
N LEU A 494 -9.16 -5.94 -32.46
CA LEU A 494 -9.72 -6.23 -31.14
C LEU A 494 -9.89 -7.73 -30.99
N ARG A 495 -9.43 -8.29 -29.87
CA ARG A 495 -9.68 -9.69 -29.48
C ARG A 495 -10.52 -9.72 -28.22
N ALA A 496 -11.70 -10.34 -28.27
CA ALA A 496 -12.54 -10.46 -27.10
C ALA A 496 -11.91 -11.45 -26.11
N VAL A 497 -11.70 -11.03 -24.87
CA VAL A 497 -11.06 -11.88 -23.85
C VAL A 497 -11.95 -13.06 -23.46
N VAL A 498 -13.28 -12.90 -23.55
CA VAL A 498 -14.26 -13.93 -23.16
C VAL A 498 -14.14 -15.23 -23.95
N ASN A 499 -13.65 -15.17 -25.21
CA ASN A 499 -13.52 -16.35 -26.07
C ASN A 499 -12.21 -16.42 -26.85
N ASN A 500 -11.29 -15.48 -26.63
CA ASN A 500 -9.99 -15.39 -27.28
C ASN A 500 -10.06 -15.32 -28.82
N LYS A 501 -11.14 -14.75 -29.38
CA LYS A 501 -11.34 -14.60 -30.83
C LYS A 501 -11.33 -13.14 -31.25
N TYR A 502 -10.90 -12.89 -32.49
CA TYR A 502 -10.83 -11.57 -33.09
C TYR A 502 -12.20 -11.10 -33.56
N VAL A 503 -12.46 -9.81 -33.34
CA VAL A 503 -13.65 -9.09 -33.80
C VAL A 503 -13.57 -8.94 -35.32
N CYS A 504 -14.60 -9.40 -36.01
CA CYS A 504 -14.70 -9.44 -37.46
C CYS A 504 -15.84 -8.54 -37.96
N ALA A 505 -15.56 -7.74 -38.98
CA ALA A 505 -16.57 -7.05 -39.76
C ALA A 505 -17.10 -7.98 -40.87
N ASP A 506 -17.97 -8.92 -40.47
CA ASP A 506 -18.47 -9.99 -41.34
C ASP A 506 -19.29 -9.48 -42.53
N ASN A 507 -19.38 -10.33 -43.57
CA ASN A 507 -20.12 -10.06 -44.80
C ASN A 507 -19.71 -8.71 -45.44
N VAL A 508 -18.39 -8.49 -45.59
CA VAL A 508 -17.85 -7.22 -46.10
C VAL A 508 -18.33 -6.03 -45.25
N GLY A 509 -18.36 -6.20 -43.92
CA GLY A 509 -18.81 -5.21 -42.95
C GLY A 509 -20.31 -4.84 -42.99
N ALA A 510 -21.13 -5.53 -43.79
CA ALA A 510 -22.57 -5.31 -43.82
C ALA A 510 -23.32 -6.03 -42.68
N ALA A 511 -22.67 -6.98 -42.00
CA ALA A 511 -23.21 -7.65 -40.82
C ALA A 511 -22.73 -6.98 -39.52
N PRO A 512 -23.41 -7.22 -38.39
CA PRO A 512 -22.88 -6.88 -37.08
C PRO A 512 -21.48 -7.43 -36.83
N LEU A 513 -20.69 -6.68 -36.06
CA LEU A 513 -19.36 -7.13 -35.66
C LEU A 513 -19.48 -8.31 -34.68
N ILE A 514 -18.70 -9.37 -34.89
CA ILE A 514 -18.72 -10.59 -34.04
C ILE A 514 -17.29 -11.02 -33.73
N ALA A 515 -17.01 -11.42 -32.49
CA ALA A 515 -15.72 -12.00 -32.09
C ALA A 515 -15.63 -13.50 -32.45
N ASN A 516 -15.55 -13.85 -33.73
CA ASN A 516 -15.65 -15.24 -34.21
C ASN A 516 -14.42 -15.77 -34.96
N ARG A 517 -13.35 -14.99 -35.11
CA ARG A 517 -12.16 -15.36 -35.92
C ARG A 517 -10.99 -15.80 -35.06
N THR A 518 -10.23 -16.79 -35.54
CA THR A 518 -9.05 -17.34 -34.85
C THR A 518 -7.73 -16.79 -35.37
N ALA A 519 -7.75 -16.01 -36.45
CA ALA A 519 -6.59 -15.34 -37.04
C ALA A 519 -6.97 -13.93 -37.52
N ILE A 520 -5.96 -13.06 -37.62
CA ILE A 520 -6.11 -11.70 -38.16
C ILE A 520 -6.01 -11.76 -39.67
N GLY A 521 -7.12 -11.49 -40.35
CA GLY A 521 -7.21 -11.34 -41.80
C GLY A 521 -7.70 -9.93 -42.17
N PRO A 522 -8.19 -9.73 -43.40
CA PRO A 522 -8.62 -8.41 -43.88
C PRO A 522 -9.85 -7.84 -43.16
N TRP A 523 -10.68 -8.68 -42.54
CA TRP A 523 -11.96 -8.25 -41.94
C TRP A 523 -11.88 -7.98 -40.43
N GLU A 524 -10.75 -8.33 -39.81
CA GLU A 524 -10.47 -8.16 -38.38
C GLU A 524 -9.59 -6.92 -38.10
N GLN A 525 -9.35 -6.11 -39.13
CA GLN A 525 -8.51 -4.92 -39.09
C GLN A 525 -9.36 -3.67 -39.21
N PHE A 526 -9.04 -2.69 -38.36
CA PHE A 526 -9.73 -1.41 -38.28
C PHE A 526 -8.72 -0.28 -38.28
N ASP A 527 -9.00 0.82 -38.98
CA ASP A 527 -8.27 2.06 -38.77
C ASP A 527 -8.86 2.76 -37.54
N GLN A 528 -8.05 3.02 -36.52
CA GLN A 528 -8.45 3.84 -35.38
C GLN A 528 -8.42 5.31 -35.79
N LEU A 529 -9.54 6.00 -35.62
CA LEU A 529 -9.70 7.43 -35.88
C LEU A 529 -9.76 8.15 -34.54
N SER A 530 -9.05 9.29 -34.44
CA SER A 530 -9.05 10.20 -33.29
C SER A 530 -10.10 11.30 -33.41
#